data_AF-D2VZT1-F1
#
_entry.id   AF-D2VZT1-F1
#
_cell.length_a   1.000
_cell.length_b   1.000
_cell.length_c   1.000
_cell.angle_alpha   90.00
_cell.angle_beta   90.00
_cell.angle_gamma   90.00
#
_symmetry.space_group_name_H-M   'P 1'
#
loop_
_entity.id
_entity.type
_entity.pdbx_description
1 polymer ?
#
loop_
_entity_poly.entity_id
_entity_poly.type
_entity_poly.pdbx_seq_one_letter_code
_entity_poly.pdbx_strand_id
1 'polypeptide(L)'
;MLQFFGLNLKVGKSLRRTFPLIDAKSGSIELILEAIPSQPFNDIATNQNRAISELHDNAFMTVGPVIGTVTSRSARILVECSKPIHLNMEVFGVCERSHFSVEDSFFKKKSNSAHSKVLNNSLMKMKKQGICFQKTVSIEKSNIPFVFQLDGLKPDTVYRVEFTNICNSETRVGIIKTMIDEEKLAQIPDSSHKLTINCVSCNFIEKREPEKDTWERMNEQIDNTDVLLHIGDQIYADYGHNAFDEAVKICNSRNKVSEEEEELIKEEFRKYHRFNWNHIATRNILSQVSNQMILDDHEIRDDWGSNLEDQTPGSIPYYIGSLAREVYWEYQRSLRCDVSNKEELFKKHEAYYNIIGDTGILVLDLRAAR
;
A
#
# COMPACT_ATOMS: atom_id res chain seq x y z
N MET A 1 -0.63 -8.95 -13.57
CA MET A 1 -1.99 -9.04 -12.99
C MET A 1 -2.88 -8.12 -13.81
N LEU A 2 -3.90 -8.65 -14.47
CA LEU A 2 -4.90 -7.85 -15.17
C LEU A 2 -6.06 -7.64 -14.19
N GLN A 3 -6.21 -6.42 -13.69
CA GLN A 3 -7.36 -6.04 -12.88
C GLN A 3 -8.37 -5.31 -13.77
N PHE A 4 -9.62 -5.75 -13.73
CA PHE A 4 -10.72 -5.15 -14.48
C PHE A 4 -11.63 -4.44 -13.48
N PHE A 5 -11.71 -3.11 -13.56
CA PHE A 5 -12.68 -2.31 -12.80
C PHE A 5 -13.61 -1.59 -13.79
N GLY A 6 -14.91 -1.58 -13.50
CA GLY A 6 -15.87 -0.69 -14.17
C GLY A 6 -16.00 -0.84 -15.69
N LEU A 7 -16.03 -2.08 -16.21
CA LEU A 7 -16.27 -2.29 -17.64
C LEU A 7 -17.76 -2.09 -17.95
N ASN A 8 -18.11 -0.95 -18.55
CA ASN A 8 -19.43 -0.70 -19.14
C ASN A 8 -19.60 -1.54 -20.43
N LEU A 9 -19.75 -2.86 -20.27
CA LEU A 9 -20.01 -3.77 -21.38
C LEU A 9 -21.49 -3.70 -21.74
N LYS A 10 -21.80 -3.33 -22.99
CA LYS A 10 -23.16 -3.44 -23.53
C LYS A 10 -23.36 -4.86 -24.04
N VAL A 11 -24.49 -5.49 -23.69
CA VAL A 11 -24.84 -6.84 -24.16
C VAL A 11 -24.77 -6.89 -25.69
N GLY A 12 -24.04 -7.87 -26.23
CA GLY A 12 -23.81 -8.03 -27.68
C GLY A 12 -22.77 -7.09 -28.29
N LYS A 13 -21.99 -6.35 -27.48
CA LYS A 13 -20.81 -5.60 -27.94
C LYS A 13 -19.56 -6.15 -27.29
N SER A 14 -18.57 -6.48 -28.13
CA SER A 14 -17.23 -6.80 -27.67
C SER A 14 -16.43 -5.52 -27.42
N LEU A 15 -15.81 -5.44 -26.25
CA LEU A 15 -14.83 -4.43 -25.89
C LEU A 15 -13.45 -5.07 -26.05
N ARG A 16 -12.72 -4.61 -27.07
CA ARG A 16 -11.33 -5.00 -27.29
C ARG A 16 -10.41 -3.98 -26.64
N ARG A 17 -9.52 -4.42 -25.76
CA ARG A 17 -8.45 -3.61 -25.20
C ARG A 17 -7.13 -4.36 -25.26
N THR A 18 -6.12 -3.69 -25.82
CA THR A 18 -4.76 -4.20 -25.86
C THR A 18 -3.98 -3.56 -24.73
N PHE A 19 -3.44 -4.40 -23.86
CA PHE A 19 -2.59 -3.99 -22.75
C PHE A 19 -1.16 -4.40 -23.07
N PRO A 20 -0.19 -3.49 -23.05
CA PRO A 20 1.21 -3.89 -23.11
C PRO A 20 1.51 -4.79 -21.90
N LEU A 21 2.34 -5.82 -22.11
CA LEU A 21 2.84 -6.62 -21.00
C LEU A 21 3.78 -5.75 -20.16
N ILE A 22 3.32 -5.40 -18.96
CA ILE A 22 4.14 -4.67 -17.98
C ILE A 22 5.32 -5.58 -17.60
N ASP A 23 6.54 -5.04 -17.68
CA ASP A 23 7.82 -5.71 -17.37
C ASP A 23 8.28 -6.81 -18.36
N ALA A 24 7.70 -6.90 -19.55
CA ALA A 24 8.22 -7.72 -20.65
C ALA A 24 9.08 -6.90 -21.63
N LYS A 25 10.16 -7.50 -22.19
CA LYS A 25 11.00 -6.85 -23.22
C LYS A 25 10.22 -6.47 -24.49
N SER A 26 9.15 -7.20 -24.78
CA SER A 26 8.15 -6.90 -25.81
C SER A 26 6.91 -7.77 -25.59
N GLY A 27 5.77 -7.33 -26.13
CA GLY A 27 4.52 -8.10 -26.14
C GLY A 27 3.32 -7.33 -25.58
N SER A 28 2.14 -7.73 -26.02
CA SER A 28 0.87 -7.18 -25.57
C SER A 28 -0.13 -8.30 -25.37
N ILE A 29 -0.98 -8.19 -24.36
CA ILE A 29 -2.18 -9.01 -24.22
C ILE A 29 -3.34 -8.22 -24.81
N GLU A 30 -4.01 -8.80 -25.80
CA GLU A 30 -5.30 -8.30 -26.27
C GLU A 30 -6.42 -9.02 -25.51
N LEU A 31 -7.25 -8.26 -24.84
CA LEU A 31 -8.43 -8.74 -24.12
C LEU A 31 -9.66 -8.34 -24.91
N ILE A 32 -10.48 -9.33 -25.24
CA ILE A 32 -11.78 -9.13 -25.89
C ILE A 32 -12.82 -9.56 -24.86
N LEU A 33 -13.59 -8.58 -24.39
CA LEU A 33 -14.57 -8.74 -23.33
C LEU A 33 -15.96 -8.56 -23.95
N GLU A 34 -16.79 -9.59 -23.93
CA GLU A 34 -18.14 -9.53 -24.47
C GLU A 34 -19.16 -9.80 -23.35
N ALA A 35 -20.12 -8.90 -23.19
CA ALA A 35 -21.27 -9.18 -22.34
C ALA A 35 -22.26 -10.04 -23.12
N ILE A 36 -22.42 -11.29 -22.69
CA ILE A 36 -23.44 -12.20 -23.21
C ILE A 36 -24.73 -12.09 -22.38
N PRO A 37 -25.92 -12.23 -22.99
CA PRO A 37 -27.17 -12.34 -22.23
C PRO A 37 -27.10 -13.53 -21.27
N SER A 38 -27.62 -13.37 -20.05
CA SER A 38 -27.75 -14.48 -19.10
C SER A 38 -28.62 -15.57 -19.71
N GLN A 39 -28.02 -16.71 -20.06
CA GLN A 39 -28.79 -17.90 -20.41
C GLN A 39 -29.21 -18.63 -19.12
N PRO A 40 -30.40 -19.26 -19.09
CA PRO A 40 -30.73 -20.17 -18.01
C PRO A 40 -29.71 -21.30 -18.00
N PHE A 41 -29.04 -21.47 -16.86
CA PHE A 41 -27.96 -22.43 -16.64
C PHE A 41 -28.42 -23.84 -17.02
N ASN A 42 -27.91 -24.36 -18.15
CA ASN A 42 -27.85 -25.79 -18.44
C ASN A 42 -26.52 -26.07 -19.16
N ASP A 43 -25.65 -26.75 -18.43
CA ASP A 43 -24.55 -27.62 -18.88
C ASP A 43 -23.70 -27.16 -20.08
N ILE A 44 -22.80 -26.21 -19.82
CA ILE A 44 -21.51 -26.13 -20.54
C ILE A 44 -20.38 -26.15 -19.49
N ALA A 45 -20.24 -27.27 -18.81
CA ALA A 45 -19.17 -27.53 -17.86
C ALA A 45 -18.34 -28.75 -18.29
N THR A 46 -17.81 -28.73 -19.51
CA THR A 46 -16.82 -29.72 -19.97
C THR A 46 -15.79 -29.06 -20.89
N ASN A 47 -14.93 -28.23 -20.29
CA ASN A 47 -13.46 -28.25 -20.47
C ASN A 47 -12.81 -27.00 -19.85
N GLN A 48 -12.05 -27.21 -18.77
CA GLN A 48 -11.00 -26.35 -18.23
C GLN A 48 -11.34 -24.88 -17.90
N ASN A 49 -12.34 -24.64 -17.04
CA ASN A 49 -12.40 -23.40 -16.24
C ASN A 49 -11.72 -23.64 -14.90
N ARG A 50 -10.39 -23.67 -14.88
CA ARG A 50 -9.65 -23.40 -13.64
C ARG A 50 -9.55 -21.89 -13.50
N ALA A 51 -9.80 -21.35 -12.31
CA ALA A 51 -9.49 -19.95 -12.05
C ALA A 51 -8.00 -19.70 -12.38
N ILE A 52 -7.61 -18.50 -12.84
CA ILE A 52 -6.19 -18.20 -13.12
C ILE A 52 -5.30 -18.49 -11.89
N SER A 53 -5.85 -18.35 -10.68
CA SER A 53 -5.21 -18.72 -9.41
C SER A 53 -4.90 -20.21 -9.27
N GLU A 54 -5.59 -21.08 -9.99
CA GLU A 54 -5.41 -22.55 -10.02
C GLU A 54 -4.55 -23.01 -11.21
N LEU A 55 -4.21 -22.11 -12.14
CA LEU A 55 -3.30 -22.38 -13.26
C LEU A 55 -1.82 -22.23 -12.86
N HIS A 56 -1.54 -21.65 -11.69
CA HIS A 56 -0.19 -21.49 -11.15
C HIS A 56 -0.12 -22.01 -9.71
N ASP A 57 0.61 -23.11 -9.50
CA ASP A 57 0.94 -23.62 -8.15
C ASP A 57 1.79 -22.63 -7.34
N ASN A 58 2.23 -21.52 -7.93
CA ASN A 58 3.06 -20.52 -7.30
C ASN A 58 2.21 -19.36 -6.75
N ALA A 59 2.50 -18.92 -5.53
CA ALA A 59 1.88 -17.72 -4.96
C ALA A 59 2.45 -16.45 -5.61
N PHE A 60 1.69 -15.37 -5.60
CA PHE A 60 2.20 -14.04 -5.90
C PHE A 60 1.79 -13.06 -4.81
N MET A 61 2.61 -12.02 -4.64
CA MET A 61 2.30 -10.92 -3.73
C MET A 61 1.32 -9.96 -4.41
N THR A 62 0.11 -9.87 -3.87
CA THR A 62 -0.97 -9.01 -4.35
C THR A 62 -0.72 -7.56 -3.96
N VAL A 63 -0.28 -7.29 -2.74
CA VAL A 63 0.11 -5.96 -2.24
C VAL A 63 1.45 -6.06 -1.51
N GLY A 64 2.27 -5.01 -1.68
CA GLY A 64 3.54 -4.85 -0.97
C GLY A 64 4.79 -5.18 -1.79
N PRO A 65 5.95 -5.30 -1.11
CA PRO A 65 6.10 -4.95 0.31
C PRO A 65 5.82 -3.46 0.52
N VAL A 66 5.07 -3.12 1.58
CA VAL A 66 4.88 -1.72 2.01
C VAL A 66 5.66 -1.52 3.29
N ILE A 67 6.56 -0.55 3.28
CA ILE A 67 7.41 -0.22 4.42
C ILE A 67 6.66 0.78 5.29
N GLY A 68 6.34 0.36 6.51
CA GLY A 68 5.67 1.17 7.51
C GLY A 68 6.65 1.97 8.34
N THR A 69 6.46 1.95 9.65
CA THR A 69 7.37 2.60 10.59
C THR A 69 8.74 1.94 10.57
N VAL A 70 9.76 2.78 10.36
CA VAL A 70 11.17 2.39 10.44
C VAL A 70 11.80 3.13 11.61
N THR A 71 12.39 2.38 12.53
CA THR A 71 13.18 2.90 13.65
C THR A 71 14.67 2.81 13.34
N SER A 72 15.52 3.06 14.32
CA SER A 72 16.95 2.80 14.20
C SER A 72 17.29 1.31 14.08
N ARG A 73 16.41 0.42 14.56
CA ARG A 73 16.73 -1.02 14.71
C ARG A 73 15.64 -1.96 14.21
N SER A 74 14.54 -1.42 13.71
CA SER A 74 13.43 -2.22 13.21
C SER A 74 12.66 -1.55 12.08
N ALA A 75 11.91 -2.34 11.34
CA ALA A 75 10.97 -1.86 10.34
C ALA A 75 9.70 -2.71 10.34
N ARG A 76 8.53 -2.08 10.20
CA ARG A 76 7.27 -2.78 9.93
C ARG A 76 7.09 -2.96 8.43
N ILE A 77 6.68 -4.16 8.01
CA ILE A 77 6.48 -4.52 6.62
C ILE A 77 5.10 -5.13 6.46
N LEU A 78 4.30 -4.57 5.57
CA LEU A 78 3.03 -5.14 5.13
C LEU A 78 3.22 -5.89 3.82
N VAL A 79 2.68 -7.10 3.77
CA VAL A 79 2.58 -7.93 2.57
C VAL A 79 1.18 -8.51 2.47
N GLU A 80 0.76 -8.81 1.26
CA GLU A 80 -0.48 -9.52 1.00
C GLU A 80 -0.22 -10.53 -0.12
N CYS A 81 -0.69 -11.76 0.04
CA CYS A 81 -0.43 -12.84 -0.92
C CYS A 81 -1.74 -13.45 -1.43
N SER A 82 -1.68 -13.93 -2.68
CA SER A 82 -2.83 -14.52 -3.39
C SER A 82 -3.33 -15.85 -2.82
N LYS A 83 -2.63 -16.42 -1.84
CA LYS A 83 -2.97 -17.64 -1.10
C LYS A 83 -2.15 -17.74 0.19
N PRO A 84 -2.55 -18.60 1.14
CA PRO A 84 -1.74 -18.87 2.32
C PRO A 84 -0.35 -19.41 1.93
N ILE A 85 0.69 -18.92 2.60
CA ILE A 85 2.08 -19.25 2.27
C ILE A 85 3.01 -19.00 3.46
N HIS A 86 4.05 -19.82 3.59
CA HIS A 86 5.23 -19.50 4.39
C HIS A 86 6.17 -18.64 3.53
N LEU A 87 6.01 -17.32 3.59
CA LEU A 87 6.74 -16.37 2.74
C LEU A 87 8.20 -16.27 3.19
N ASN A 88 9.13 -16.61 2.30
CA ASN A 88 10.56 -16.53 2.55
C ASN A 88 11.09 -15.15 2.17
N MET A 89 11.83 -14.54 3.09
CA MET A 89 12.39 -13.21 2.96
C MET A 89 13.89 -13.23 3.23
N GLU A 90 14.65 -12.58 2.38
CA GLU A 90 16.09 -12.34 2.54
C GLU A 90 16.36 -10.85 2.63
N VAL A 91 17.21 -10.47 3.58
CA VAL A 91 17.56 -9.08 3.85
C VAL A 91 19.04 -8.89 3.65
N PHE A 92 19.41 -7.99 2.75
CA PHE A 92 20.78 -7.68 2.37
C PHE A 92 21.13 -6.29 2.87
N GLY A 93 22.30 -6.13 3.50
CA GLY A 93 22.89 -4.80 3.67
C GLY A 93 23.24 -4.21 2.30
N VAL A 94 23.12 -2.91 2.13
CA VAL A 94 23.47 -2.21 0.89
C VAL A 94 24.63 -1.26 1.14
N CYS A 95 24.40 -0.26 2.00
CA CYS A 95 25.39 0.72 2.41
C CYS A 95 25.04 1.29 3.78
N GLU A 96 26.04 1.88 4.44
CA GLU A 96 25.79 2.82 5.53
C GLU A 96 25.25 4.13 4.93
N ARG A 97 24.32 4.75 5.64
CA ARG A 97 23.77 6.05 5.30
C ARG A 97 23.85 6.94 6.53
N SER A 98 24.66 7.98 6.45
CA SER A 98 24.72 8.97 7.51
C SER A 98 23.64 10.03 7.32
N HIS A 99 22.87 10.30 8.36
CA HIS A 99 22.04 11.50 8.46
C HIS A 99 22.88 12.78 8.72
N PHE A 100 24.21 12.64 8.81
CA PHE A 100 25.18 13.72 9.03
C PHE A 100 25.94 14.09 7.77
N SER A 101 26.19 15.38 7.60
CA SER A 101 27.13 15.91 6.60
C SER A 101 26.87 15.40 5.19
N VAL A 102 25.60 15.31 4.77
CA VAL A 102 25.28 15.20 3.34
C VAL A 102 25.79 16.48 2.71
N GLU A 103 26.94 16.40 2.03
CA GLU A 103 27.47 17.48 1.23
C GLU A 103 26.35 18.05 0.36
N ASP A 104 26.23 19.38 0.29
CA ASP A 104 25.29 20.06 -0.61
C ASP A 104 25.45 19.64 -2.07
N SER A 105 26.51 18.90 -2.42
CA SER A 105 26.75 18.30 -3.74
C SER A 105 25.63 17.34 -4.18
N PHE A 106 24.94 16.66 -3.25
CA PHE A 106 23.81 15.77 -3.59
C PHE A 106 22.55 16.56 -4.00
N PHE A 107 22.28 17.68 -3.33
CA PHE A 107 21.15 18.58 -3.61
C PHE A 107 21.44 19.60 -4.73
N LYS A 108 22.71 19.87 -5.05
CA LYS A 108 23.14 20.79 -6.12
C LYS A 108 22.99 20.23 -7.55
N LYS A 109 22.54 18.99 -7.74
CA LYS A 109 22.14 18.50 -9.08
C LYS A 109 20.82 19.15 -9.51
N LYS A 110 20.87 20.46 -9.78
CA LYS A 110 19.83 21.20 -10.48
C LYS A 110 19.69 20.67 -11.91
N SER A 111 18.54 20.04 -12.16
CA SER A 111 17.61 20.30 -13.28
C SER A 111 18.10 20.28 -14.74
N ASN A 112 19.26 19.71 -15.09
CA ASN A 112 19.72 19.69 -16.49
C ASN A 112 20.08 18.30 -17.04
N SER A 113 19.79 17.20 -16.33
CA SER A 113 19.99 15.86 -16.89
C SER A 113 18.67 15.21 -17.25
N ALA A 114 18.55 14.77 -18.50
CA ALA A 114 17.48 13.92 -19.00
C ALA A 114 17.06 12.85 -17.98
N HIS A 115 15.76 12.61 -17.88
CA HIS A 115 15.06 11.62 -17.04
C HIS A 115 15.85 10.32 -16.76
N SER A 116 16.65 9.84 -17.73
CA SER A 116 17.41 8.58 -17.61
C SER A 116 18.59 8.59 -16.63
N LYS A 117 19.19 9.74 -16.29
CA LYS A 117 20.41 9.78 -15.46
C LYS A 117 20.17 9.62 -13.95
N VAL A 118 18.99 9.99 -13.44
CA VAL A 118 18.63 9.86 -12.02
C VAL A 118 18.38 8.38 -11.65
N LEU A 119 17.82 7.61 -12.58
CA LEU A 119 17.53 6.17 -12.44
C LEU A 119 18.77 5.26 -12.35
N ASN A 120 19.98 5.75 -12.64
CA ASN A 120 21.20 4.92 -12.65
C ASN A 120 21.85 4.74 -11.26
N ASN A 121 21.50 5.56 -10.28
CA ASN A 121 22.04 5.49 -8.90
C ASN A 121 20.99 5.07 -7.86
N SER A 122 19.86 4.50 -8.29
CA SER A 122 18.79 4.08 -7.38
C SER A 122 19.29 3.08 -6.34
N LEU A 123 18.88 3.23 -5.07
CA LEU A 123 19.19 2.25 -4.00
C LEU A 123 18.78 0.82 -4.41
N MET A 124 17.73 0.68 -5.24
CA MET A 124 17.29 -0.60 -5.79
C MET A 124 18.31 -1.28 -6.72
N LYS A 125 19.25 -0.53 -7.32
CA LYS A 125 20.27 -1.05 -8.24
C LYS A 125 21.65 -1.19 -7.60
N MET A 126 21.81 -0.75 -6.35
CA MET A 126 23.08 -0.85 -5.64
C MET A 126 23.47 -2.30 -5.37
N LYS A 127 24.77 -2.55 -5.28
CA LYS A 127 25.32 -3.87 -5.02
C LYS A 127 24.91 -4.34 -3.61
N LYS A 128 24.24 -5.48 -3.55
CA LYS A 128 23.94 -6.18 -2.30
C LYS A 128 25.23 -6.61 -1.61
N GLN A 129 25.30 -6.41 -0.31
CA GLN A 129 26.26 -7.10 0.54
C GLN A 129 25.76 -8.55 0.77
N GLY A 130 26.48 -9.33 1.57
CA GLY A 130 26.00 -10.66 1.97
C GLY A 130 24.64 -10.61 2.67
N ILE A 131 23.97 -11.75 2.75
CA ILE A 131 22.70 -11.88 3.47
C ILE A 131 22.94 -11.54 4.94
N CYS A 132 22.23 -10.54 5.45
CA CYS A 132 22.26 -10.15 6.86
C CYS A 132 21.23 -10.94 7.67
N PHE A 133 20.04 -11.16 7.10
CA PHE A 133 18.95 -11.88 7.76
C PHE A 133 18.20 -12.76 6.76
N GLN A 134 17.72 -13.90 7.24
CA GLN A 134 16.67 -14.68 6.57
C GLN A 134 15.51 -14.83 7.55
N LYS A 135 14.29 -14.64 7.05
CA LYS A 135 13.08 -14.79 7.85
C LYS A 135 12.02 -15.49 7.01
N THR A 136 11.31 -16.42 7.62
CA THR A 136 10.08 -16.99 7.05
C THR A 136 8.91 -16.46 7.85
N VAL A 137 7.88 -16.01 7.16
CA VAL A 137 6.67 -15.42 7.75
C VAL A 137 5.46 -16.23 7.28
N SER A 138 4.66 -16.74 8.22
CA SER A 138 3.44 -17.48 7.89
C SER A 138 2.28 -16.52 7.62
N ILE A 139 1.78 -16.56 6.39
CA ILE A 139 0.59 -15.82 5.93
C ILE A 139 -0.54 -16.83 5.85
N GLU A 140 -1.49 -16.74 6.77
CA GLU A 140 -2.56 -17.74 6.95
C GLU A 140 -3.75 -17.52 6.02
N LYS A 141 -3.99 -16.28 5.57
CA LYS A 141 -5.18 -15.91 4.78
C LYS A 141 -4.78 -15.37 3.43
N SER A 142 -5.53 -15.78 2.40
CA SER A 142 -5.40 -15.23 1.05
C SER A 142 -5.98 -13.82 0.98
N ASN A 143 -5.30 -12.92 0.27
CA ASN A 143 -5.79 -11.56 -0.03
C ASN A 143 -6.16 -10.74 1.22
N ILE A 144 -5.53 -11.03 2.35
CA ILE A 144 -5.63 -10.25 3.59
C ILE A 144 -4.24 -9.69 3.91
N PRO A 145 -4.10 -8.38 4.15
CA PRO A 145 -2.80 -7.81 4.47
C PRO A 145 -2.29 -8.38 5.79
N PHE A 146 -1.00 -8.68 5.80
CA PHE A 146 -0.29 -9.21 6.94
C PHE A 146 0.91 -8.32 7.24
N VAL A 147 0.99 -7.83 8.47
CA VAL A 147 2.08 -6.96 8.91
C VAL A 147 2.95 -7.69 9.93
N PHE A 148 4.26 -7.60 9.74
CA PHE A 148 5.24 -8.08 10.69
C PHE A 148 6.33 -7.05 10.92
N GLN A 149 6.99 -7.17 12.07
CA GLN A 149 8.16 -6.39 12.40
C GLN A 149 9.44 -7.18 12.05
N LEU A 150 10.40 -6.49 11.45
CA LEU A 150 11.76 -6.95 11.25
C LEU A 150 12.65 -6.22 12.24
N ASP A 151 13.21 -6.95 13.21
CA ASP A 151 14.06 -6.42 14.27
C ASP A 151 15.54 -6.73 14.03
N GLY A 152 16.40 -6.13 14.87
CA GLY A 152 17.83 -6.41 14.87
C GLY A 152 18.61 -5.70 13.75
N LEU A 153 17.99 -4.74 13.07
CA LEU A 153 18.65 -3.92 12.07
C LEU A 153 19.70 -3.01 12.74
N LYS A 154 20.73 -2.63 11.98
CA LYS A 154 21.71 -1.63 12.41
C LYS A 154 21.17 -0.23 12.13
N PRO A 155 21.38 0.74 13.03
CA PRO A 155 21.10 2.15 12.75
C PRO A 155 21.87 2.67 11.53
N ASP A 156 21.38 3.76 10.92
CA ASP A 156 22.05 4.45 9.81
C ASP A 156 22.46 3.51 8.66
N THR A 157 21.60 2.56 8.31
CA THR A 157 21.93 1.51 7.34
C THR A 157 20.78 1.32 6.34
N VAL A 158 21.16 1.17 5.07
CA VAL A 158 20.23 0.80 4.01
C VAL A 158 20.22 -0.71 3.83
N TYR A 159 19.02 -1.28 3.88
CA TYR A 159 18.76 -2.68 3.61
C TYR A 159 17.88 -2.86 2.39
N ARG A 160 18.09 -3.97 1.68
CA ARG A 160 17.24 -4.45 0.60
C ARG A 160 16.55 -5.73 1.04
N VAL A 161 15.23 -5.78 0.86
CA VAL A 161 14.38 -6.91 1.27
C VAL A 161 13.83 -7.59 0.02
N GLU A 162 14.12 -8.88 -0.14
CA GLU A 162 13.64 -9.67 -1.28
C GLU A 162 12.87 -10.91 -0.83
N PHE A 163 11.95 -11.37 -1.66
CA PHE A 163 11.11 -12.53 -1.39
C PHE A 163 11.37 -13.62 -2.42
N THR A 164 11.70 -14.83 -1.97
CA THR A 164 12.30 -15.85 -2.87
C THR A 164 11.30 -16.87 -3.40
N ASN A 165 10.13 -17.03 -2.78
CA ASN A 165 9.14 -18.05 -3.13
C ASN A 165 7.80 -17.49 -3.65
N ILE A 166 7.86 -16.38 -4.39
CA ILE A 166 6.70 -15.78 -5.10
C ILE A 166 7.03 -15.52 -6.56
N CYS A 167 6.01 -15.57 -7.43
CA CYS A 167 6.19 -15.41 -8.88
C CYS A 167 6.67 -14.02 -9.31
N ASN A 168 6.23 -12.97 -8.62
CA ASN A 168 6.48 -11.58 -8.99
C ASN A 168 7.59 -10.94 -8.16
N SER A 169 8.50 -11.75 -7.61
CA SER A 169 9.61 -11.34 -6.73
C SER A 169 10.45 -10.20 -7.31
N GLU A 170 10.72 -10.21 -8.62
CA GLU A 170 11.51 -9.19 -9.30
C GLU A 170 10.94 -7.76 -9.16
N THR A 171 9.61 -7.65 -9.04
CA THR A 171 8.89 -6.37 -8.90
C THR A 171 8.47 -6.07 -7.46
N ARG A 172 8.74 -7.00 -6.54
CA ARG A 172 8.29 -6.98 -5.14
C ARG A 172 9.49 -6.93 -4.24
N VAL A 173 10.18 -5.79 -4.26
CA VAL A 173 11.41 -5.58 -3.50
C VAL A 173 11.23 -4.37 -2.59
N GLY A 174 11.69 -4.49 -1.35
CA GLY A 174 11.68 -3.42 -0.37
C GLY A 174 13.06 -2.79 -0.18
N ILE A 175 13.09 -1.50 0.16
CA ILE A 175 14.26 -0.80 0.69
C ILE A 175 13.89 -0.26 2.08
N ILE A 176 14.70 -0.58 3.07
CA ILE A 176 14.58 -0.06 4.44
C ILE A 176 15.77 0.85 4.69
N LYS A 177 15.51 2.05 5.22
CA LYS A 177 16.52 3.04 5.57
C LYS A 177 16.38 3.30 7.06
N THR A 178 17.19 2.61 7.86
CA THR A 178 17.07 2.71 9.32
C THR A 178 17.50 4.09 9.79
N MET A 179 16.82 4.55 10.84
CA MET A 179 17.05 5.87 11.41
C MET A 179 18.34 5.90 12.23
N ILE A 180 18.75 7.10 12.63
CA ILE A 180 19.87 7.29 13.54
C ILE A 180 19.63 6.59 14.88
N ASP A 181 20.71 6.10 15.49
CA ASP A 181 20.68 5.62 16.87
C ASP A 181 20.43 6.76 17.87
N GLU A 182 19.46 6.60 18.76
CA GLU A 182 19.12 7.60 19.78
C GLU A 182 20.31 7.89 20.71
N GLU A 183 21.13 6.87 21.01
CA GLU A 183 22.34 7.03 21.83
C GLU A 183 23.40 7.92 21.18
N LYS A 184 23.46 7.92 19.83
CA LYS A 184 24.36 8.79 19.07
C LYS A 184 23.81 10.21 19.00
N LEU A 185 22.50 10.39 18.92
CA LEU A 185 21.85 11.69 18.82
C LEU A 185 22.27 12.65 19.96
N ALA A 186 22.42 12.13 21.19
CA ALA A 186 22.83 12.91 22.35
C ALA A 186 24.27 13.49 22.27
N GLN A 187 25.09 12.98 21.35
CA GLN A 187 26.52 13.34 21.21
C GLN A 187 26.76 14.32 20.06
N ILE A 188 25.68 14.78 19.42
CA ILE A 188 25.71 15.42 18.12
C ILE A 188 25.29 16.88 18.24
N PRO A 189 26.00 17.84 17.61
CA PRO A 189 25.60 19.24 17.63
C PRO A 189 24.23 19.45 16.98
N ASP A 190 23.38 20.30 17.58
CA ASP A 190 21.98 20.61 17.23
C ASP A 190 21.70 20.88 15.73
N SER A 191 22.71 21.18 14.91
CA SER A 191 22.54 21.61 13.51
C SER A 191 22.92 20.58 12.45
N SER A 192 23.13 19.30 12.81
CA SER A 192 23.80 18.34 11.92
C SER A 192 22.98 17.13 11.45
N HIS A 193 21.85 16.83 12.11
CA HIS A 193 20.92 15.76 11.70
C HIS A 193 20.00 16.27 10.57
N LYS A 194 20.03 15.63 9.39
CA LYS A 194 19.14 15.95 8.25
C LYS A 194 18.14 14.82 8.02
N LEU A 195 16.87 15.07 8.32
CA LEU A 195 15.74 14.20 8.02
C LEU A 195 14.90 14.80 6.88
N THR A 196 14.63 14.05 5.82
CA THR A 196 13.78 14.50 4.71
C THR A 196 12.39 13.87 4.84
N ILE A 197 11.41 14.72 5.16
CA ILE A 197 10.00 14.33 5.30
C ILE A 197 9.22 14.93 4.14
N ASN A 198 8.52 14.09 3.38
CA ASN A 198 7.57 14.51 2.36
C ASN A 198 6.13 14.24 2.82
N CYS A 199 5.18 15.03 2.34
CA CYS A 199 3.75 14.87 2.64
C CYS A 199 2.94 14.71 1.35
N VAL A 200 1.97 13.81 1.36
CA VAL A 200 1.05 13.56 0.24
C VAL A 200 -0.38 13.33 0.73
N SER A 201 -1.36 13.70 -0.09
CA SER A 201 -2.77 13.37 0.06
C SER A 201 -3.44 13.21 -1.30
N CYS A 202 -4.72 12.83 -1.28
CA CYS A 202 -5.59 12.83 -2.46
C CYS A 202 -5.03 11.96 -3.60
N ASN A 203 -4.77 10.70 -3.28
CA ASN A 203 -4.24 9.68 -4.18
C ASN A 203 -5.30 9.15 -5.16
N PHE A 204 -5.90 10.05 -5.95
CA PHE A 204 -7.00 9.72 -6.86
C PHE A 204 -6.50 9.18 -8.19
N ILE A 205 -6.18 7.88 -8.25
CA ILE A 205 -5.54 7.26 -9.43
C ILE A 205 -6.44 7.30 -10.68
N GLU A 206 -7.75 7.15 -10.52
CA GLU A 206 -8.71 7.11 -11.65
C GLU A 206 -8.87 8.44 -12.39
N LYS A 207 -8.54 9.58 -11.76
CA LYS A 207 -8.61 10.90 -12.38
C LYS A 207 -7.24 11.47 -12.77
N ARG A 208 -6.19 10.65 -12.77
CA ARG A 208 -4.85 11.13 -13.13
C ARG A 208 -4.70 11.43 -14.60
N GLU A 209 -4.04 12.54 -14.86
CA GLU A 209 -3.40 12.81 -16.14
C GLU A 209 -2.03 12.12 -16.15
N PRO A 210 -1.75 11.16 -17.06
CA PRO A 210 -0.49 10.43 -17.07
C PRO A 210 0.75 11.33 -17.10
N GLU A 211 0.67 12.48 -17.78
CA GLU A 211 1.79 13.43 -17.90
C GLU A 211 2.03 14.27 -16.63
N LYS A 212 1.17 14.14 -15.61
CA LYS A 212 1.22 14.90 -14.35
C LYS A 212 1.13 14.00 -13.13
N ASP A 213 1.57 12.75 -13.23
CA ASP A 213 1.55 11.84 -12.09
C ASP A 213 2.57 12.27 -11.02
N THR A 214 2.04 12.70 -9.88
CA THR A 214 2.84 13.15 -8.73
C THR A 214 3.74 12.04 -8.19
N TRP A 215 3.29 10.78 -8.21
CA TRP A 215 4.07 9.63 -7.74
C TRP A 215 5.22 9.31 -8.68
N GLU A 216 5.05 9.46 -9.99
CA GLU A 216 6.16 9.30 -10.94
C GLU A 216 7.23 10.36 -10.69
N ARG A 217 6.81 11.62 -10.47
CA ARG A 217 7.74 12.70 -10.14
C ARG A 217 8.43 12.49 -8.80
N MET A 218 7.73 12.00 -7.78
CA MET A 218 8.32 11.67 -6.48
C MET A 218 9.32 10.51 -6.56
N ASN A 219 9.14 9.56 -7.48
CA ASN A 219 10.11 8.48 -7.69
C ASN A 219 11.49 9.01 -8.10
N GLU A 220 11.58 10.22 -8.68
CA GLU A 220 12.87 10.85 -8.99
C GLU A 220 13.71 11.18 -7.73
N GLN A 221 13.07 11.34 -6.57
CA GLN A 221 13.72 11.75 -5.32
C GLN A 221 13.50 10.77 -4.15
N ILE A 222 13.00 9.56 -4.45
CA ILE A 222 12.63 8.54 -3.48
C ILE A 222 13.77 8.15 -2.53
N ASP A 223 15.00 8.06 -3.03
CA ASP A 223 16.17 7.69 -2.25
C ASP A 223 16.46 8.72 -1.14
N ASN A 224 16.20 9.99 -1.42
CA ASN A 224 16.39 11.11 -0.48
C ASN A 224 15.26 11.22 0.54
N THR A 225 14.11 10.57 0.34
CA THR A 225 12.95 10.69 1.24
C THR A 225 13.07 9.69 2.38
N ASP A 226 13.13 10.14 3.63
CA ASP A 226 13.23 9.24 4.80
C ASP A 226 11.85 8.78 5.26
N VAL A 227 10.92 9.74 5.34
CA VAL A 227 9.56 9.54 5.82
C VAL A 227 8.59 10.14 4.81
N LEU A 228 7.54 9.39 4.51
CA LEU A 228 6.41 9.88 3.73
C LEU A 228 5.16 9.90 4.62
N LEU A 229 4.67 11.11 4.89
CA LEU A 229 3.41 11.33 5.61
C LEU A 229 2.25 11.37 4.61
N HIS A 230 1.32 10.44 4.75
CA HIS A 230 0.08 10.41 3.99
C HIS A 230 -1.01 11.02 4.87
N ILE A 231 -1.51 12.19 4.48
CA ILE A 231 -2.36 13.06 5.33
C ILE A 231 -3.85 13.00 4.97
N GLY A 232 -4.28 11.90 4.37
CA GLY A 232 -5.67 11.65 3.94
C GLY A 232 -5.79 11.16 2.50
N ASP A 233 -6.89 10.49 2.19
CA ASP A 233 -7.30 10.05 0.85
C ASP A 233 -6.22 9.23 0.13
N GLN A 234 -5.67 8.20 0.78
CA GLN A 234 -4.79 7.24 0.12
C GLN A 234 -5.59 6.36 -0.85
N ILE A 235 -6.90 6.23 -0.64
CA ILE A 235 -7.84 5.67 -1.61
C ILE A 235 -9.09 6.53 -1.79
N TYR A 236 -9.80 6.27 -2.89
CA TYR A 236 -11.12 6.83 -3.19
C TYR A 236 -12.11 5.68 -3.30
N ALA A 237 -12.58 5.17 -2.17
CA ALA A 237 -13.47 4.00 -2.10
C ALA A 237 -14.88 4.27 -2.64
N ASP A 238 -15.20 5.54 -2.88
CA ASP A 238 -16.50 6.06 -3.25
C ASP A 238 -16.61 6.51 -4.71
N TYR A 239 -15.53 6.38 -5.47
CA TYR A 239 -15.55 6.67 -6.89
C TYR A 239 -15.72 5.40 -7.74
N GLY A 240 -16.45 5.52 -8.86
CA GLY A 240 -16.66 4.41 -9.79
C GLY A 240 -17.64 3.36 -9.25
N HIS A 241 -17.13 2.16 -8.92
CA HIS A 241 -17.96 1.06 -8.40
C HIS A 241 -18.51 1.35 -6.99
N ASN A 242 -17.99 2.38 -6.30
CA ASN A 242 -18.39 2.89 -4.98
C ASN A 242 -18.64 1.77 -3.94
N ALA A 243 -17.60 1.42 -3.19
CA ALA A 243 -17.64 0.40 -2.14
C ALA A 243 -18.75 0.66 -1.11
N PHE A 244 -19.02 1.93 -0.78
CA PHE A 244 -20.04 2.29 0.19
C PHE A 244 -21.45 1.97 -0.32
N ASP A 245 -21.75 2.29 -1.58
CA ASP A 245 -23.05 1.98 -2.19
C ASP A 245 -23.28 0.46 -2.30
N GLU A 246 -22.25 -0.31 -2.63
CA GLU A 246 -22.32 -1.77 -2.64
C GLU A 246 -22.53 -2.34 -1.24
N ALA A 247 -21.85 -1.78 -0.24
CA ALA A 247 -22.05 -2.14 1.15
C ALA A 247 -23.48 -1.85 1.63
N VAL A 248 -24.09 -0.73 1.20
CA VAL A 248 -25.51 -0.41 1.46
C VAL A 248 -26.43 -1.47 0.83
N LYS A 249 -26.14 -1.92 -0.40
CA LYS A 249 -26.92 -2.99 -1.06
C LYS A 249 -26.81 -4.32 -0.30
N ILE A 250 -25.62 -4.70 0.16
CA ILE A 250 -25.39 -5.91 0.96
C ILE A 250 -26.16 -5.81 2.28
N CYS A 251 -26.12 -4.65 2.94
CA CYS A 251 -26.89 -4.40 4.17
C CYS A 251 -28.39 -4.60 3.95
N ASN A 252 -28.94 -4.24 2.79
CA ASN A 252 -30.35 -4.46 2.44
C ASN A 252 -31.30 -3.97 3.55
N SER A 253 -31.13 -2.72 3.97
CA SER A 253 -31.88 -2.08 5.07
C SER A 253 -31.64 -2.66 6.48
N ARG A 254 -30.68 -3.57 6.67
CA ARG A 254 -30.26 -4.07 7.99
C ARG A 254 -29.08 -3.27 8.51
N ASN A 255 -29.08 -2.95 9.80
CA ASN A 255 -27.99 -2.26 10.49
C ASN A 255 -26.92 -3.19 11.08
N LYS A 256 -27.05 -4.50 10.82
CA LYS A 256 -26.05 -5.52 11.09
C LYS A 256 -26.29 -6.70 10.15
N VAL A 257 -25.21 -7.26 9.61
CA VAL A 257 -25.25 -8.41 8.69
C VAL A 257 -24.51 -9.61 9.27
N SER A 258 -24.52 -10.74 8.55
CA SER A 258 -23.73 -11.92 8.93
C SER A 258 -22.22 -11.67 8.76
N GLU A 259 -21.38 -12.48 9.41
CA GLU A 259 -19.91 -12.35 9.28
C GLU A 259 -19.42 -12.53 7.83
N GLU A 260 -20.08 -13.38 7.04
CA GLU A 260 -19.79 -13.55 5.61
C GLU A 260 -20.09 -12.28 4.83
N GLU A 261 -21.24 -11.65 5.09
CA GLU A 261 -21.63 -10.37 4.47
C GLU A 261 -20.73 -9.21 4.93
N GLU A 262 -20.26 -9.19 6.18
CA GLU A 262 -19.26 -8.22 6.65
C GLU A 262 -17.95 -8.38 5.88
N GLU A 263 -17.52 -9.62 5.62
CA GLU A 263 -16.30 -9.89 4.85
C GLU A 263 -16.45 -9.43 3.39
N LEU A 264 -17.63 -9.63 2.78
CA LEU A 264 -17.93 -9.09 1.45
C LEU A 264 -17.89 -7.56 1.43
N ILE A 265 -18.46 -6.90 2.44
CA ILE A 265 -18.39 -5.44 2.59
C ILE A 265 -16.93 -4.99 2.70
N LYS A 266 -16.13 -5.61 3.57
CA LYS A 266 -14.71 -5.25 3.70
C LYS A 266 -13.94 -5.46 2.40
N GLU A 267 -14.21 -6.55 1.68
CA GLU A 267 -13.58 -6.80 0.37
C GLU A 267 -13.88 -5.69 -0.64
N GLU A 268 -15.09 -5.11 -0.62
CA GLU A 268 -15.44 -3.95 -1.45
C GLU A 268 -14.53 -2.74 -1.17
N PHE A 269 -14.02 -2.57 0.05
CA PHE A 269 -13.01 -1.55 0.38
C PHE A 269 -11.59 -2.01 0.06
N ARG A 270 -11.22 -3.26 0.41
CA ARG A 270 -9.84 -3.78 0.19
C ARG A 270 -9.40 -3.71 -1.26
N LYS A 271 -10.32 -3.92 -2.21
CA LYS A 271 -10.00 -3.84 -3.64
C LYS A 271 -9.47 -2.47 -4.06
N TYR A 272 -9.87 -1.37 -3.41
CA TYR A 272 -9.34 -0.03 -3.69
C TYR A 272 -7.91 0.13 -3.19
N HIS A 273 -7.54 -0.47 -2.06
CA HIS A 273 -6.13 -0.55 -1.66
C HIS A 273 -5.32 -1.38 -2.66
N ARG A 274 -5.81 -2.56 -3.06
CA ARG A 274 -5.15 -3.37 -4.08
C ARG A 274 -4.99 -2.61 -5.40
N PHE A 275 -6.00 -1.86 -5.82
CA PHE A 275 -5.94 -1.05 -7.03
C PHE A 275 -4.90 0.06 -6.90
N ASN A 276 -5.03 0.90 -5.88
CA ASN A 276 -4.18 2.08 -5.73
C ASN A 276 -2.72 1.75 -5.44
N TRP A 277 -2.47 0.74 -4.61
CA TRP A 277 -1.11 0.40 -4.18
C TRP A 277 -0.37 -0.50 -5.19
N ASN A 278 -1.06 -0.98 -6.24
CA ASN A 278 -0.41 -1.65 -7.36
C ASN A 278 -0.13 -0.75 -8.56
N HIS A 279 -0.58 0.50 -8.54
CA HIS A 279 -0.06 1.51 -9.44
C HIS A 279 1.47 1.57 -9.31
N ILE A 280 2.20 1.45 -10.42
CA ILE A 280 3.64 1.16 -10.43
C ILE A 280 4.41 2.20 -9.61
N ALA A 281 4.15 3.49 -9.84
CA ALA A 281 4.85 4.55 -9.13
C ALA A 281 4.53 4.56 -7.63
N THR A 282 3.27 4.28 -7.27
CA THR A 282 2.81 4.19 -5.88
C THR A 282 3.47 3.01 -5.18
N ARG A 283 3.44 1.83 -5.79
CA ARG A 283 4.10 0.61 -5.28
C ARG A 283 5.59 0.85 -5.02
N ASN A 284 6.29 1.48 -5.96
CA ASN A 284 7.72 1.75 -5.84
C ASN A 284 8.03 2.66 -4.64
N ILE A 285 7.20 3.68 -4.39
CA ILE A 285 7.35 4.58 -3.24
C ILE A 285 7.04 3.87 -1.94
N LEU A 286 5.90 3.16 -1.89
CA LEU A 286 5.47 2.41 -0.72
C LEU A 286 6.51 1.35 -0.29
N SER A 287 7.30 0.82 -1.23
CA SER A 287 8.29 -0.20 -0.93
C SER A 287 9.66 0.33 -0.48
N GLN A 288 9.92 1.64 -0.49
CA GLN A 288 11.28 2.18 -0.26
C GLN A 288 11.38 3.31 0.77
N VAL A 289 10.26 3.75 1.33
CA VAL A 289 10.16 4.88 2.24
C VAL A 289 9.41 4.47 3.50
N SER A 290 9.72 5.04 4.67
CA SER A 290 8.89 4.83 5.86
C SER A 290 7.56 5.56 5.69
N ASN A 291 6.48 4.80 5.43
CA ASN A 291 5.15 5.37 5.20
C ASN A 291 4.38 5.46 6.51
N GLN A 292 3.90 6.66 6.83
CA GLN A 292 3.05 6.97 7.98
C GLN A 292 1.75 7.55 7.46
N MET A 293 0.61 7.00 7.86
CA MET A 293 -0.67 7.32 7.23
C MET A 293 -1.74 7.67 8.26
N ILE A 294 -2.65 8.56 7.88
CA ILE A 294 -3.88 8.85 8.61
C ILE A 294 -5.10 8.81 7.69
N LEU A 295 -6.21 8.34 8.25
CA LEU A 295 -7.53 8.28 7.61
C LEU A 295 -8.03 9.68 7.25
N ASP A 296 -8.67 9.83 6.09
CA ASP A 296 -9.63 10.88 5.80
C ASP A 296 -10.93 10.26 5.25
N ASP A 297 -11.83 11.06 4.69
CA ASP A 297 -13.19 10.64 4.34
C ASP A 297 -13.23 9.66 3.17
N HIS A 298 -12.42 9.83 2.12
CA HIS A 298 -12.49 8.99 0.93
C HIS A 298 -12.01 7.54 1.11
N GLU A 299 -11.41 7.19 2.26
CA GLU A 299 -11.27 5.79 2.67
C GLU A 299 -12.62 5.09 2.91
N ILE A 300 -13.67 5.85 3.20
CA ILE A 300 -15.02 5.37 3.50
C ILE A 300 -16.02 5.90 2.46
N ARG A 301 -16.24 7.21 2.41
CA ARG A 301 -17.02 7.93 1.40
C ARG A 301 -16.81 9.44 1.50
N ASP A 302 -17.05 10.16 0.40
CA ASP A 302 -17.07 11.62 0.38
C ASP A 302 -17.83 12.21 1.57
N ASP A 303 -17.22 13.21 2.20
CA ASP A 303 -17.73 13.92 3.37
C ASP A 303 -18.07 13.03 4.59
N TRP A 304 -17.53 11.80 4.69
CA TRP A 304 -17.77 10.93 5.85
C TRP A 304 -17.51 11.66 7.18
N GLY A 305 -18.37 11.40 8.17
CA GLY A 305 -18.34 12.04 9.48
C GLY A 305 -19.01 13.42 9.52
N SER A 306 -19.43 13.96 8.38
CA SER A 306 -20.17 15.23 8.31
C SER A 306 -21.69 15.04 8.46
N ASN A 307 -22.22 13.84 8.20
CA ASN A 307 -23.64 13.54 8.36
C ASN A 307 -23.93 12.94 9.74
N LEU A 308 -25.08 13.28 10.33
CA LEU A 308 -25.49 12.77 11.65
C LEU A 308 -25.55 11.24 11.69
N GLU A 309 -25.95 10.61 10.58
CA GLU A 309 -26.01 9.15 10.46
C GLU A 309 -24.63 8.49 10.57
N ASP A 310 -23.54 9.13 10.14
CA ASP A 310 -22.18 8.58 10.28
C ASP A 310 -21.75 8.45 11.73
N GLN A 311 -22.35 9.27 12.60
CA GLN A 311 -22.04 9.36 14.03
C GLN A 311 -23.08 8.62 14.89
N THR A 312 -24.18 8.13 14.30
CA THR A 312 -25.31 7.54 15.04
C THR A 312 -25.15 6.02 15.16
N PRO A 313 -24.84 5.46 16.35
CA PRO A 313 -24.72 4.01 16.50
C PRO A 313 -26.01 3.30 16.12
N GLY A 314 -25.91 2.29 15.28
CA GLY A 314 -27.05 1.52 14.78
C GLY A 314 -27.68 2.08 13.50
N SER A 315 -27.17 3.18 12.93
CA SER A 315 -27.43 3.54 11.54
C SER A 315 -26.65 2.62 10.59
N ILE A 316 -27.14 2.49 9.35
CA ILE A 316 -26.43 1.74 8.31
C ILE A 316 -25.10 2.41 7.94
N PRO A 317 -25.03 3.75 7.75
CA PRO A 317 -23.76 4.43 7.45
C PRO A 317 -22.70 4.30 8.53
N TYR A 318 -23.09 4.41 9.80
CA TYR A 318 -22.20 4.17 10.94
C TYR A 318 -21.62 2.76 10.89
N TYR A 319 -22.47 1.76 10.64
CA TYR A 319 -22.05 0.36 10.57
C TYR A 319 -21.13 0.09 9.37
N ILE A 320 -21.43 0.60 8.18
CA ILE A 320 -20.54 0.44 7.01
C ILE A 320 -19.21 1.16 7.25
N GLY A 321 -19.26 2.40 7.75
CA GLY A 321 -18.07 3.15 8.14
C GLY A 321 -17.23 2.39 9.16
N SER A 322 -17.86 1.60 10.04
CA SER A 322 -17.14 0.78 11.00
C SER A 322 -16.28 -0.30 10.36
N LEU A 323 -16.84 -0.99 9.36
CA LEU A 323 -16.15 -2.04 8.61
C LEU A 323 -15.07 -1.45 7.70
N ALA A 324 -15.33 -0.29 7.09
CA ALA A 324 -14.34 0.44 6.29
C ALA A 324 -13.14 0.89 7.14
N ARG A 325 -13.38 1.37 8.37
CA ARG A 325 -12.30 1.68 9.33
C ARG A 325 -11.48 0.46 9.73
N GLU A 326 -12.08 -0.73 9.85
CA GLU A 326 -11.32 -1.97 10.03
C GLU A 326 -10.37 -2.22 8.86
N VAL A 327 -10.82 -1.98 7.63
CA VAL A 327 -9.97 -2.11 6.43
C VAL A 327 -8.84 -1.06 6.43
N TYR A 328 -9.13 0.19 6.81
CA TYR A 328 -8.08 1.20 7.06
C TYR A 328 -7.07 0.70 8.10
N TRP A 329 -7.52 0.02 9.17
CA TRP A 329 -6.60 -0.52 10.16
C TRP A 329 -5.70 -1.63 9.60
N GLU A 330 -6.29 -2.54 8.83
CA GLU A 330 -5.60 -3.64 8.17
C GLU A 330 -4.46 -3.15 7.26
N TYR A 331 -4.71 -2.13 6.43
CA TYR A 331 -3.73 -1.65 5.45
C TYR A 331 -2.82 -0.53 5.96
N GLN A 332 -3.35 0.39 6.76
CA GLN A 332 -2.67 1.65 7.06
C GLN A 332 -2.24 1.75 8.52
N ARG A 333 -3.16 1.57 9.47
CA ARG A 333 -2.81 1.68 10.91
C ARG A 333 -1.82 0.60 11.34
N SER A 334 -1.95 -0.60 10.79
CA SER A 334 -1.06 -1.74 11.06
C SER A 334 0.41 -1.44 10.74
N LEU A 335 0.69 -0.52 9.81
CA LEU A 335 2.04 -0.06 9.44
C LEU A 335 2.71 0.78 10.53
N ARG A 336 1.95 1.33 11.49
CA ARG A 336 2.48 2.13 12.61
C ARG A 336 2.34 1.48 13.97
N CYS A 337 1.35 0.61 14.19
CA CYS A 337 1.21 -0.12 15.44
C CYS A 337 0.49 -1.45 15.22
N ASP A 338 0.55 -2.35 16.21
CA ASP A 338 -0.27 -3.55 16.20
C ASP A 338 -1.75 -3.19 16.32
N VAL A 339 -2.58 -3.92 15.58
CA VAL A 339 -4.05 -3.76 15.54
C VAL A 339 -4.67 -5.08 15.98
N SER A 340 -5.11 -5.16 17.24
CA SER A 340 -5.58 -6.42 17.84
C SER A 340 -6.93 -6.31 18.57
N ASN A 341 -7.45 -5.10 18.80
CA ASN A 341 -8.68 -4.90 19.56
C ASN A 341 -9.73 -4.07 18.81
N LYS A 342 -10.75 -4.76 18.27
CA LYS A 342 -11.90 -4.13 17.59
C LYS A 342 -12.75 -3.28 18.52
N GLU A 343 -12.77 -3.55 19.83
CA GLU A 343 -13.59 -2.79 20.79
C GLU A 343 -13.10 -1.35 20.99
N GLU A 344 -11.88 -1.04 20.54
CA GLU A 344 -11.30 0.30 20.60
C GLU A 344 -11.54 1.14 19.35
N LEU A 345 -12.08 0.55 18.26
CA LEU A 345 -12.14 1.17 16.94
C LEU A 345 -12.89 2.51 16.93
N PHE A 346 -13.94 2.64 17.74
CA PHE A 346 -14.74 3.88 17.87
C PHE A 346 -14.41 4.70 19.12
N LYS A 347 -13.54 4.19 20.00
CA LYS A 347 -13.13 4.91 21.22
C LYS A 347 -11.85 5.71 21.03
N LYS A 348 -11.14 5.51 19.92
CA LYS A 348 -9.86 6.15 19.62
C LYS A 348 -10.00 7.09 18.43
N HIS A 349 -9.52 8.32 18.63
CA HIS A 349 -9.04 9.14 17.53
C HIS A 349 -7.88 8.41 16.81
N GLU A 350 -7.66 8.73 15.55
CA GLU A 350 -6.57 8.19 14.76
C GLU A 350 -5.27 9.00 14.92
N ALA A 351 -5.29 10.10 15.69
CA ALA A 351 -4.12 10.94 15.92
C ALA A 351 -2.97 10.14 16.54
N TYR A 352 -1.74 10.46 16.14
CA TYR A 352 -0.53 9.84 16.65
C TYR A 352 0.64 10.81 16.56
N TYR A 353 1.72 10.47 17.25
CA TYR A 353 2.99 11.15 17.10
C TYR A 353 4.11 10.13 16.92
N ASN A 354 5.18 10.56 16.25
CA ASN A 354 6.41 9.80 16.11
C ASN A 354 7.59 10.72 16.45
N ILE A 355 8.61 10.15 17.07
CA ILE A 355 9.88 10.84 17.30
C ILE A 355 10.92 10.11 16.46
N ILE A 356 11.60 10.83 15.59
CA ILE A 356 12.63 10.29 14.69
C ILE A 356 13.88 11.14 14.86
N GLY A 357 14.87 10.59 15.57
CA GLY A 357 16.02 11.37 16.02
C GLY A 357 15.55 12.53 16.92
N ASP A 358 15.92 13.75 16.56
CA ASP A 358 15.56 14.99 17.23
C ASP A 358 14.25 15.63 16.71
N THR A 359 13.58 14.98 15.75
CA THR A 359 12.39 15.52 15.09
C THR A 359 11.13 14.84 15.63
N GLY A 360 10.24 15.63 16.23
CA GLY A 360 8.88 15.22 16.59
C GLY A 360 7.88 15.49 15.48
N ILE A 361 7.09 14.48 15.10
CA ILE A 361 6.00 14.58 14.13
C ILE A 361 4.70 14.34 14.88
N LEU A 362 3.78 15.30 14.86
CA LEU A 362 2.43 15.17 15.40
C LEU A 362 1.42 15.15 14.26
N VAL A 363 0.64 14.07 14.16
CA VAL A 363 -0.41 13.89 13.16
C VAL A 363 -1.76 13.97 13.87
N LEU A 364 -2.56 14.96 13.47
CA LEU A 364 -3.87 15.22 14.07
C LEU A 364 -4.96 14.49 13.30
N ASP A 365 -5.90 13.90 14.04
CA ASP A 365 -7.11 13.33 13.48
C ASP A 365 -8.21 14.37 13.45
N LEU A 366 -8.59 14.77 12.23
CA LEU A 366 -9.64 15.74 11.97
C LEU A 366 -10.90 15.11 11.41
N ARG A 367 -10.89 13.78 11.24
CA ARG A 367 -11.94 13.04 10.52
C ARG A 367 -12.50 11.88 11.33
N ALA A 368 -11.67 10.91 11.71
CA ALA A 368 -12.09 9.70 12.42
C ALA A 368 -12.65 9.96 13.83
N ALA A 369 -12.33 11.12 14.40
CA ALA A 369 -12.84 11.63 15.67
C ALA A 369 -14.20 12.32 15.58
N ARG A 370 -14.76 12.51 14.37
CA ARG A 370 -16.07 13.15 14.17
C ARG A 370 -17.24 12.24 14.51
#